data_AF-A0A820SH57-F1
#
_entry.id   AF-A0A820SH57-F1
#
_cell.length_a   1.000
_cell.length_b   1.000
_cell.length_c   1.000
_cell.angle_alpha   90.00
_cell.angle_beta   90.00
_cell.angle_gamma   90.00
#
_symmetry.space_group_name_H-M   'P 1'
#
loop_
_entity.id
_entity.type
_entity.pdbx_description
1 polymer ?
#
loop_
_entity_poly.entity_id
_entity_poly.type
_entity_poly.pdbx_seq_one_letter_code
_entity_poly.pdbx_strand_id
1 'polypeptide(L)'
;REFLRTIALPQIEHYQKQGQLNIKIVILMNLPGLAITFLDVISEWLSIDIEEKQQWKLPIHIYCYTFSRGEDRVEDVRTRLNLILPNVDNDQVSYRFVRQVAPNKDMMCIHIRFYDKKVEDDKKRNCSE
;
A
#
# COMPACT_ATOMS: atom_id res chain seq x y z
N ARG A 1 -1.10 -15.82 1.35
CA ARG A 1 0.18 -15.49 2.02
C ARG A 1 1.36 -16.03 1.23
N GLU A 2 1.43 -17.34 0.99
CA GLU A 2 2.55 -17.97 0.28
C GLU A 2 2.92 -17.28 -1.04
N PHE A 3 1.93 -17.06 -1.92
CA PHE A 3 2.14 -16.34 -3.17
C PHE A 3 2.80 -14.96 -3.00
N LEU A 4 2.47 -14.21 -1.95
CA LEU A 4 3.14 -12.92 -1.69
C LEU A 4 4.61 -13.14 -1.35
N ARG A 5 4.91 -14.09 -0.46
CA ARG A 5 6.28 -14.36 0.01
C ARG A 5 7.19 -14.91 -1.07
N THR A 6 6.68 -15.83 -1.90
CA THR A 6 7.53 -16.59 -2.83
C THR A 6 7.55 -16.04 -4.25
N ILE A 7 6.51 -15.30 -4.65
CA ILE A 7 6.38 -14.81 -6.02
C ILE A 7 6.34 -13.28 -6.05
N ALA A 8 5.33 -12.66 -5.42
CA ALA A 8 5.08 -11.25 -5.63
C ALA A 8 6.18 -10.34 -5.03
N LEU A 9 6.57 -10.56 -3.77
CA LEU A 9 7.55 -9.70 -3.10
C LEU A 9 8.97 -9.85 -3.69
N PRO A 10 9.48 -11.05 -3.99
CA PRO A 10 10.75 -11.19 -4.70
C PRO A 10 10.77 -10.51 -6.08
N GLN A 11 9.65 -10.54 -6.81
CA GLN A 11 9.53 -9.80 -8.07
C GLN A 11 9.59 -8.28 -7.86
N ILE A 12 8.94 -7.77 -6.81
CA ILE A 12 8.98 -6.34 -6.46
C ILE A 12 10.40 -5.91 -6.13
N GLU A 13 11.13 -6.69 -5.33
CA GLU A 13 12.55 -6.43 -5.03
C GLU A 13 13.41 -6.42 -6.29
N HIS A 14 13.17 -7.35 -7.20
CA HIS A 14 13.86 -7.39 -8.49
C HIS A 14 13.62 -6.10 -9.30
N TYR A 15 12.38 -5.65 -9.40
CA TYR A 15 12.07 -4.39 -10.09
C TYR A 15 12.69 -3.17 -9.42
N GLN A 16 12.70 -3.12 -8.08
CA GLN A 16 13.35 -2.04 -7.33
C GLN A 16 14.86 -1.98 -7.61
N LYS A 17 15.52 -3.13 -7.70
CA LYS A 17 16.96 -3.25 -8.01
C LYS A 17 17.29 -2.81 -9.43
N GLN A 18 16.40 -3.04 -10.40
CA GLN A 18 16.61 -2.58 -11.78
C GLN A 18 16.47 -1.06 -11.93
N GLY A 19 15.73 -0.39 -11.04
CA GLY A 19 15.78 1.06 -10.88
C GLY A 19 15.27 1.87 -12.08
N GLN A 20 14.35 1.33 -12.88
CA GLN A 20 13.79 2.03 -14.04
C GLN A 20 12.81 3.14 -13.60
N LEU A 21 13.34 4.35 -13.46
CA LEU A 21 12.60 5.55 -13.12
C LEU A 21 11.51 5.80 -14.18
N ASN A 22 10.26 6.04 -13.73
CA ASN A 22 8.99 6.20 -14.48
C ASN A 22 8.01 5.01 -14.43
N ILE A 23 8.34 3.94 -13.70
CA ILE A 23 7.40 2.84 -13.45
C ILE A 23 6.95 2.88 -12.00
N LYS A 24 5.67 2.58 -11.76
CA LYS A 24 5.11 2.35 -10.42
C LYS A 24 4.63 0.91 -10.30
N ILE A 25 4.79 0.35 -9.12
CA ILE A 25 4.32 -1.00 -8.80
C ILE A 25 2.92 -0.86 -8.20
N VAL A 26 1.94 -1.55 -8.77
CA VAL A 26 0.56 -1.54 -8.28
C VAL A 26 0.15 -2.94 -7.87
N ILE A 27 -0.26 -3.10 -6.61
CA ILE A 27 -0.74 -4.36 -6.06
C ILE A 27 -2.24 -4.23 -5.83
N LEU A 28 -3.03 -5.06 -6.52
CA LEU A 28 -4.48 -5.11 -6.37
C LEU A 28 -4.89 -6.33 -5.54
N MET A 29 -5.36 -6.11 -4.32
CA MET A 29 -5.82 -7.18 -3.42
C MET A 29 -7.35 -7.19 -3.40
N ASN A 30 -7.96 -7.78 -4.43
CA ASN A 30 -9.41 -7.85 -4.60
C ASN A 30 -10.01 -9.14 -4.02
N LEU A 31 -9.77 -9.39 -2.74
CA LEU A 31 -10.42 -10.46 -1.99
C LEU A 31 -10.98 -9.91 -0.69
N PRO A 32 -12.13 -9.21 -0.69
CA PRO A 32 -12.51 -8.32 0.41
C PRO A 32 -12.75 -8.99 1.76
N GLY A 33 -12.98 -10.30 1.78
CA GLY A 33 -13.10 -11.07 3.02
C GLY A 33 -11.76 -11.33 3.72
N LEU A 34 -10.64 -11.29 3.00
CA LEU A 34 -9.32 -11.72 3.51
C LEU A 34 -8.17 -10.77 3.19
N ALA A 35 -8.31 -9.88 2.22
CA ALA A 35 -7.19 -9.11 1.67
C ALA A 35 -6.44 -8.30 2.74
N ILE A 36 -7.17 -7.65 3.65
CA ILE A 36 -6.54 -6.88 4.75
C ILE A 36 -5.65 -7.77 5.63
N THR A 37 -6.02 -9.04 5.82
CA THR A 37 -5.25 -9.99 6.63
C THR A 37 -3.93 -10.37 6.00
N PHE A 38 -3.77 -10.24 4.68
CA PHE A 38 -2.52 -10.52 3.99
C PHE A 38 -1.53 -9.36 4.02
N LEU A 39 -1.93 -8.20 4.56
CA LEU A 39 -1.02 -7.07 4.78
C LEU A 39 -0.01 -7.38 5.90
N ASP A 40 -0.24 -8.43 6.71
CA ASP A 40 0.73 -8.94 7.68
C ASP A 40 2.06 -9.32 7.01
N VAL A 41 1.98 -10.02 5.86
CA VAL A 41 3.14 -10.38 5.04
C VAL A 41 3.87 -9.13 4.54
N ILE A 42 3.13 -8.08 4.18
CA ILE A 42 3.72 -6.81 3.74
C ILE A 42 4.40 -6.10 4.92
N SER A 43 3.76 -6.09 6.09
CA SER A 43 4.29 -5.50 7.33
C SER A 43 5.62 -6.14 7.75
N GLU A 44 5.67 -7.47 7.75
CA GLU A 44 6.90 -8.24 8.01
C GLU A 44 7.98 -7.93 6.96
N TRP A 45 7.61 -7.95 5.68
CA TRP A 45 8.54 -7.70 4.58
C TRP A 45 9.16 -6.31 4.64
N LEU A 46 8.37 -5.27 4.95
CA LEU A 46 8.86 -3.89 5.12
C LEU A 46 9.83 -3.74 6.29
N SER A 47 9.73 -4.62 7.30
CA SER A 47 10.55 -4.57 8.51
C SER A 47 11.92 -5.26 8.35
N ILE A 48 12.10 -6.05 7.29
CA ILE A 48 13.36 -6.72 6.95
C ILE A 48 14.20 -5.80 6.05
N ASP A 49 15.52 -5.80 6.18
CA ASP A 49 16.46 -5.07 5.32
C ASP A 49 16.09 -3.59 5.07
N ILE A 50 15.66 -2.89 6.12
CA ILE A 50 15.14 -1.51 6.03
C ILE A 50 16.12 -0.59 5.30
N GLU A 51 17.42 -0.72 5.54
CA GLU A 51 18.48 0.07 4.90
C GLU A 51 18.51 -0.13 3.37
N GLU A 52 18.36 -1.38 2.90
CA GLU A 52 18.27 -1.67 1.46
C GLU A 52 16.99 -1.06 0.88
N LYS A 53 15.87 -1.22 1.59
CA LYS A 53 14.57 -0.72 1.14
C LYS A 53 14.50 0.81 1.09
N GLN A 54 15.28 1.53 1.88
CA GLN A 54 15.39 2.99 1.79
C GLN A 54 15.95 3.48 0.44
N GLN A 55 16.73 2.62 -0.25
CA GLN A 55 17.29 2.92 -1.57
C GLN A 55 16.30 2.68 -2.71
N TRP A 56 15.13 2.11 -2.41
CA TRP A 56 14.09 1.87 -3.42
C TRP A 56 13.60 3.17 -4.04
N LYS A 57 13.36 3.09 -5.36
CA LYS A 57 13.07 4.25 -6.21
C LYS A 57 11.69 4.17 -6.86
N LEU A 58 11.12 2.97 -6.99
CA LEU A 58 9.81 2.80 -7.60
C LEU A 58 8.72 2.98 -6.53
N PRO A 59 7.74 3.87 -6.75
CA PRO A 59 6.58 3.95 -5.87
C PRO A 59 5.81 2.62 -5.87
N ILE A 60 5.40 2.17 -4.68
CA ILE A 60 4.55 0.99 -4.51
C ILE A 60 3.18 1.44 -4.01
N HIS A 61 2.13 1.11 -4.75
CA HIS A 61 0.75 1.44 -4.43
C HIS A 61 -0.04 0.16 -4.22
N ILE A 62 -0.58 -0.04 -3.01
CA ILE A 62 -1.40 -1.19 -2.66
C ILE A 62 -2.86 -0.76 -2.56
N TYR A 63 -3.71 -1.36 -3.38
CA TYR A 63 -5.15 -1.22 -3.30
C TYR A 63 -5.75 -2.47 -2.67
N CYS A 64 -6.07 -2.39 -1.39
CA CYS A 64 -6.64 -3.48 -0.62
C CYS A 64 -8.14 -3.27 -0.42
N TYR A 65 -8.94 -4.13 -1.04
CA TYR A 65 -10.38 -4.12 -0.80
C TYR A 65 -10.72 -4.89 0.47
N THR A 66 -11.65 -4.39 1.28
CA THR A 66 -12.08 -5.05 2.52
C THR A 66 -13.55 -4.76 2.80
N PHE A 67 -14.21 -5.65 3.53
CA PHE A 67 -15.55 -5.35 4.04
C PHE A 67 -15.50 -4.57 5.34
N SER A 68 -16.40 -3.61 5.51
CA SER A 68 -16.68 -2.92 6.76
C SER A 68 -18.10 -3.24 7.24
N ARG A 69 -18.25 -3.36 8.55
CA ARG A 69 -19.55 -3.54 9.24
C ARG A 69 -19.78 -2.50 10.34
N GLY A 70 -18.85 -1.55 10.49
CA GLY A 70 -18.96 -0.48 11.48
C GLY A 70 -19.94 0.60 11.01
N GLU A 71 -20.53 1.31 11.96
CA GLU A 71 -21.32 2.52 11.68
C GLU A 71 -20.43 3.59 11.01
N ASP A 72 -19.24 3.80 11.57
CA ASP A 72 -18.14 4.50 10.88
C ASP A 72 -17.27 3.48 10.13
N ARG A 73 -17.53 3.37 8.84
CA ARG A 73 -16.80 2.49 7.91
C ARG A 73 -15.32 2.80 7.79
N VAL A 74 -14.92 4.05 7.96
CA VAL A 74 -13.51 4.46 7.86
C VAL A 74 -12.79 4.06 9.13
N GLU A 75 -13.38 4.34 10.29
CA GLU A 75 -12.76 4.00 11.57
C GLU A 75 -12.62 2.49 11.78
N ASP A 76 -13.63 1.70 11.40
CA ASP A 76 -13.54 0.23 11.43
C ASP A 76 -12.36 -0.30 10.59
N VAL A 77 -12.23 0.20 9.36
CA VAL A 77 -11.15 -0.24 8.47
C VAL A 77 -9.79 0.27 8.93
N ARG A 78 -9.70 1.51 9.41
CA ARG A 78 -8.49 2.11 9.97
C ARG A 78 -7.99 1.33 11.19
N THR A 79 -8.87 1.04 12.14
CA THR A 79 -8.53 0.26 13.33
C THR A 79 -7.94 -1.10 12.95
N ARG A 80 -8.58 -1.82 12.01
CA ARG A 80 -8.05 -3.11 11.55
C ARG A 80 -6.74 -3.00 10.78
N LEU A 81 -6.55 -1.93 10.00
CA LEU A 81 -5.28 -1.69 9.32
C LEU A 81 -4.16 -1.45 10.33
N ASN A 82 -4.38 -0.58 11.31
CA ASN A 82 -3.38 -0.22 12.33
C ASN A 82 -2.94 -1.42 13.18
N LEU A 83 -3.82 -2.40 13.39
CA LEU A 83 -3.45 -3.65 14.07
C LEU A 83 -2.48 -4.52 13.26
N ILE A 84 -2.54 -4.46 11.93
CA ILE A 84 -1.76 -5.32 11.03
C ILE A 84 -0.50 -4.60 10.52
N LEU A 85 -0.61 -3.29 10.32
CA LEU A 85 0.42 -2.43 9.77
C LEU A 85 0.57 -1.18 10.63
N PRO A 86 1.09 -1.30 11.87
CA PRO A 86 1.08 -0.22 12.87
C PRO A 86 1.99 0.96 12.52
N ASN A 87 2.99 0.75 11.66
CA ASN A 87 4.01 1.75 11.33
C ASN A 87 3.71 2.50 10.02
N VAL A 88 2.48 2.39 9.47
CA VAL A 88 2.11 3.13 8.27
C VAL A 88 1.68 4.55 8.64
N ASP A 89 2.26 5.53 7.97
CA ASP A 89 1.91 6.92 8.22
C ASP A 89 0.50 7.23 7.70
N ASN A 90 -0.26 8.05 8.44
CA ASN A 90 -1.62 8.41 8.05
C ASN A 90 -1.69 9.14 6.70
N ASP A 91 -0.63 9.84 6.29
CA ASP A 91 -0.55 10.53 5.01
C ASP A 91 -0.27 9.58 3.83
N GLN A 92 0.21 8.37 4.10
CA GLN A 92 0.42 7.30 3.11
C GLN A 92 -0.86 6.52 2.79
N VAL A 93 -1.87 6.61 3.65
CA VAL A 93 -3.10 5.81 3.56
C VAL A 93 -4.31 6.68 3.20
N SER A 94 -5.15 6.19 2.29
CA SER A 94 -6.48 6.74 2.06
C SER A 94 -7.55 5.65 2.03
N TYR A 95 -8.77 6.01 2.42
CA TYR A 95 -9.91 5.10 2.53
C TYR A 95 -11.01 5.57 1.59
N ARG A 96 -11.47 4.67 0.72
CA ARG A 96 -12.50 4.97 -0.28
C ARG A 96 -13.66 3.99 -0.15
N PHE A 97 -14.87 4.52 -0.04
CA PHE A 97 -16.08 3.72 -0.17
C PHE A 97 -16.24 3.22 -1.61
N VAL A 98 -16.55 1.94 -1.78
CA VAL A 98 -16.72 1.32 -3.11
C VAL A 98 -18.19 1.11 -3.40
N ARG A 99 -18.89 0.39 -2.51
CA ARG A 99 -20.33 0.10 -2.61
C ARG A 99 -20.84 -0.56 -1.33
N GLN A 100 -22.15 -0.56 -1.14
CA GLN A 100 -22.80 -1.46 -0.19
C GLN A 100 -22.91 -2.86 -0.81
N VAL A 101 -22.58 -3.91 -0.05
CA VAL A 101 -22.65 -5.30 -0.53
C VAL A 101 -23.76 -6.12 0.13
N ALA A 102 -24.23 -5.69 1.29
CA ALA A 102 -25.41 -6.21 1.99
C ALA A 102 -25.88 -5.16 3.02
N PRO A 103 -27.06 -5.32 3.64
CA PRO A 103 -27.44 -4.50 4.79
C PRO A 103 -26.33 -4.47 5.84
N ASN A 104 -25.94 -3.28 6.28
CA ASN A 104 -24.86 -3.04 7.26
C ASN A 104 -23.50 -3.64 6.89
N LYS A 105 -23.23 -3.83 5.58
CA LYS A 105 -21.95 -4.33 5.10
C LYS A 105 -21.53 -3.55 3.86
N ASP A 106 -20.51 -2.74 4.04
CA ASP A 106 -19.91 -1.92 2.99
C ASP A 106 -18.62 -2.56 2.47
N MET A 107 -18.31 -2.33 1.21
CA MET A 107 -17.00 -2.63 0.62
C MET A 107 -16.20 -1.33 0.57
N MET A 108 -15.02 -1.38 1.18
CA MET A 108 -14.05 -0.30 1.28
C MET A 108 -12.80 -0.65 0.50
N CYS A 109 -12.08 0.36 0.04
CA CYS A 109 -10.77 0.25 -0.57
C CYS A 109 -9.78 1.06 0.27
N ILE A 110 -8.78 0.39 0.80
CA ILE A 110 -7.61 0.99 1.44
C ILE A 110 -6.57 1.18 0.35
N HIS A 111 -6.09 2.40 0.15
CA HIS A 111 -4.97 2.69 -0.74
C HIS A 111 -3.77 3.09 0.11
N ILE A 112 -2.72 2.28 0.07
CA ILE A 112 -1.48 2.47 0.82
C ILE A 112 -0.36 2.79 -0.17
N ARG A 113 0.45 3.79 0.13
CA ARG A 113 1.56 4.25 -0.70
C ARG A 113 2.89 4.11 0.04
N PHE A 114 3.83 3.38 -0.55
CA PHE A 114 5.20 3.27 -0.05
C PHE A 114 6.19 3.79 -1.07
N TYR A 115 7.29 4.38 -0.60
CA TYR A 115 8.40 4.88 -1.42
C TYR A 115 7.96 5.87 -2.53
N ASP A 116 6.81 6.51 -2.33
CA ASP A 116 6.28 7.55 -3.19
C ASP A 116 7.01 8.85 -2.85
N LYS A 117 8.28 8.94 -3.25
CA LYS A 117 9.07 10.15 -3.10
C LYS A 117 8.36 11.23 -3.92
N LYS A 118 7.80 12.23 -3.24
CA LYS A 118 7.29 13.44 -3.91
C LYS A 118 8.41 13.90 -4.85
N VAL A 119 8.09 13.99 -6.14
CA VAL A 119 9.00 14.58 -7.12
C VAL A 119 9.09 16.08 -6.80
N GLU A 120 9.90 16.44 -5.80
CA GLU A 120 10.37 17.81 -5.60
C GLU A 120 11.55 18.04 -6.55
N ASP A 121 11.32 18.02 -7.86
CA ASP A 121 12.41 18.32 -8.81
C ASP A 121 11.96 18.87 -10.18
N ASP A 122 10.91 19.70 -10.20
CA ASP A 122 10.60 20.54 -11.37
C ASP A 122 10.64 22.07 -11.10
N LYS A 123 11.05 22.51 -9.91
CA LYS A 123 11.19 23.95 -9.58
C LYS A 123 12.63 24.50 -9.58
N LYS A 124 13.65 23.69 -9.87
CA LYS A 124 15.06 24.16 -9.91
C LYS A 124 15.69 24.22 -11.31
N ARG A 125 14.96 23.93 -12.39
CA ARG A 125 15.49 24.01 -13.78
C ARG A 125 15.10 25.24 -14.60
N ASN A 126 14.26 26.15 -14.08
CA ASN A 126 13.78 27.32 -14.84
C ASN A 126 14.16 28.71 -14.26
N CYS A 127 15.18 28.82 -13.40
CA CYS A 127 15.68 30.11 -12.94
C CYS A 127 17.19 30.08 -12.71
N SER A 128 18.00 29.93 -13.77
CA SER A 128 19.35 30.49 -13.89
C SER A 128 19.84 30.39 -15.34
N GLU A 129 19.23 31.18 -16.23
CA GLU A 129 19.89 31.74 -17.42
C GLU A 129 19.74 33.26 -17.36
#